data_AF-A0A7V4KHC6-F1
#
_entry.id   AF-A0A7V4KHC6-F1
#
_cell.length_a   1.000
_cell.length_b   1.000
_cell.length_c   1.000
_cell.angle_alpha   90.00
_cell.angle_beta   90.00
_cell.angle_gamma   90.00
#
_symmetry.space_group_name_H-M   'P 1'
#
loop_
_entity.id
_entity.type
_entity.pdbx_description
1 polymer ?
#
loop_
_entity_poly.entity_id
_entity_poly.type
_entity_poly.pdbx_seq_one_letter_code
_entity_poly.pdbx_strand_id
1 'polypeptide(L)'
;MWYIERLVKSMLWIYGGHKVIFGGPKELGMYIKKLYSKKGKQKFDYDMMTTVYDKPLTVEITTYDKVPDTKEVTQAIGRHLDGCRIGFDLGASDRKVSAVVNGKPVFSEEVI
;
A
#
# COMPACT_ATOMS: atom_id res chain seq x y z
N MET A 1 -9.44 21.71 -2.66
CA MET A 1 -8.19 20.91 -2.55
C MET A 1 -8.29 19.80 -1.51
N TRP A 2 -8.75 20.04 -0.27
CA TRP A 2 -8.84 18.99 0.76
C TRP A 2 -9.43 17.64 0.30
N TYR A 3 -10.57 17.65 -0.39
CA TYR A 3 -11.22 16.42 -0.86
C TYR A 3 -10.34 15.56 -1.78
N ILE A 4 -9.62 16.20 -2.73
CA ILE A 4 -8.77 15.45 -3.66
C ILE A 4 -7.57 14.84 -2.95
N GLU A 5 -7.04 15.53 -1.95
CA GLU A 5 -5.94 15.00 -1.13
C GLU A 5 -6.38 13.79 -0.33
N ARG A 6 -7.57 13.87 0.28
CA ARG A 6 -8.15 12.75 1.03
C ARG A 6 -8.42 11.57 0.11
N LEU A 7 -9.00 11.80 -1.06
CA LEU A 7 -9.29 10.75 -2.04
C LEU A 7 -8.01 10.04 -2.49
N VAL A 8 -6.98 10.79 -2.89
CA VAL A 8 -5.70 10.20 -3.30
C VAL A 8 -5.05 9.44 -2.14
N LYS A 9 -5.07 9.99 -0.92
CA LYS A 9 -4.53 9.31 0.26
C LYS A 9 -5.26 8.00 0.51
N SER A 10 -6.59 8.03 0.53
CA SER A 10 -7.42 6.85 0.75
C SER A 10 -7.14 5.77 -0.29
N MET A 11 -7.13 6.11 -1.58
CA MET A 11 -6.83 5.13 -2.64
C MET A 11 -5.42 4.56 -2.51
N LEU A 12 -4.43 5.40 -2.20
CA LEU A 12 -3.04 4.96 -2.04
C LEU A 12 -2.88 3.97 -0.88
N TRP A 13 -3.63 4.12 0.22
CA TRP A 13 -3.56 3.23 1.38
C TRP A 13 -4.48 2.01 1.30
N ILE A 14 -5.55 2.06 0.51
CA ILE A 14 -6.43 0.89 0.27
C ILE A 14 -5.78 -0.07 -0.73
N TYR A 15 -5.31 0.47 -1.87
CA TYR A 15 -4.81 -0.36 -2.96
C TYR A 15 -3.29 -0.53 -2.94
N GLY A 16 -2.58 0.44 -2.36
CA GLY A 16 -1.13 0.48 -2.42
C GLY A 16 -0.60 0.81 -3.82
N GLY A 17 0.64 1.28 -3.90
CA GLY A 17 1.38 1.39 -5.15
C GLY A 17 2.42 2.51 -5.16
N HIS A 18 3.35 2.42 -6.11
CA HIS A 18 4.34 3.46 -6.40
C HIS A 18 3.88 4.51 -7.44
N LYS A 19 2.67 4.42 -7.99
CA LYS A 19 2.22 5.29 -9.08
C LYS A 19 0.75 5.67 -8.93
N VAL A 20 0.50 6.97 -8.93
CA VAL A 20 -0.85 7.57 -9.02
C VAL A 20 -1.02 8.10 -10.44
N ILE A 21 -1.98 7.56 -11.19
CA ILE A 21 -2.33 8.03 -12.53
C ILE A 21 -3.55 8.96 -12.38
N PHE A 22 -3.41 10.20 -12.86
CA PHE A 22 -4.42 11.24 -12.70
C PHE A 22 -4.89 11.75 -14.06
N GLY A 23 -6.14 11.43 -14.43
CA GLY A 23 -6.79 11.84 -15.68
C GLY A 23 -7.65 13.10 -15.61
N GLY A 24 -7.60 13.84 -14.49
CA GLY A 24 -8.40 15.05 -14.28
C GLY A 24 -7.72 16.34 -14.76
N PRO A 25 -8.24 17.52 -14.38
CA PRO A 25 -7.65 18.81 -14.73
C PRO A 25 -6.16 18.91 -14.38
N LYS A 26 -5.33 19.31 -15.34
CA LYS A 26 -3.86 19.33 -15.22
C LYS A 26 -3.35 20.05 -13.98
N GLU A 27 -3.99 21.15 -13.61
CA GLU A 27 -3.63 21.95 -12.42
C GLU A 27 -3.75 21.16 -11.12
N LEU A 28 -4.82 20.36 -10.99
CA LEU A 28 -5.02 19.48 -9.84
C LEU A 28 -4.01 18.34 -9.83
N GLY A 29 -3.70 17.77 -11.00
CA GLY A 29 -2.65 16.75 -11.13
C GLY A 29 -1.28 17.29 -10.70
N MET A 30 -0.92 18.51 -11.12
CA MET A 30 0.32 19.16 -10.71
C MET A 30 0.35 19.47 -9.22
N TYR A 31 -0.79 19.87 -8.64
CA TYR A 31 -0.94 20.05 -7.21
C TYR A 31 -0.65 18.75 -6.44
N ILE A 32 -1.28 17.63 -6.84
CA ILE A 32 -1.07 16.31 -6.25
C ILE A 32 0.39 15.88 -6.40
N LYS A 33 1.00 16.08 -7.58
CA LYS A 33 2.40 15.75 -7.84
C LYS A 33 3.37 16.51 -6.92
N LYS A 34 3.11 17.79 -6.65
CA LYS A 34 3.90 18.57 -5.70
C LYS A 34 3.69 18.07 -4.26
N LEU A 35 2.44 17.73 -3.92
CA LEU A 35 2.04 17.27 -2.59
C LEU A 35 2.68 15.93 -2.20
N TYR A 36 2.66 14.95 -3.11
CA TYR A 36 3.25 13.61 -2.96
C TYR A 36 4.66 13.56 -3.56
N SER A 37 5.57 14.35 -2.99
CA SER A 37 6.98 14.39 -3.40
C SER A 37 7.89 14.40 -2.19
N LYS A 38 9.19 14.18 -2.41
CA LYS A 38 10.23 14.23 -1.35
C LYS A 38 10.23 15.52 -0.52
N LYS A 39 9.68 16.62 -1.06
CA LYS A 39 9.57 17.93 -0.38
C LYS A 39 8.12 18.37 -0.16
N GLY A 40 7.14 17.52 -0.48
CA GLY A 40 5.72 17.82 -0.37
C GLY A 40 5.17 17.60 1.04
N LYS A 41 3.95 18.08 1.31
CA LYS A 41 3.33 17.88 2.65
C LYS A 41 3.02 16.41 2.95
N GLN A 42 2.83 15.58 1.92
CA GLN A 42 2.65 14.13 2.04
C GLN A 42 3.98 13.38 1.84
N LYS A 43 5.08 13.95 2.35
CA LYS A 43 6.42 13.32 2.28
C LYS A 43 6.42 11.93 2.92
N PHE A 44 5.73 11.78 4.04
CA PHE A 44 5.60 10.49 4.72
C PHE A 44 5.02 9.42 3.78
N ASP A 45 3.89 9.71 3.12
CA ASP A 45 3.27 8.79 2.17
C ASP A 45 4.21 8.50 0.97
N TYR A 46 4.94 9.51 0.49
CA TYR A 46 5.95 9.35 -0.55
C TYR A 46 7.08 8.40 -0.13
N ASP A 47 7.68 8.60 1.04
CA ASP A 47 8.81 7.77 1.51
C ASP A 47 8.35 6.34 1.79
N MET A 48 7.17 6.19 2.39
CA MET A 48 6.63 4.88 2.78
C MET A 48 6.31 4.03 1.56
N MET A 49 5.56 4.56 0.59
CA MET A 49 5.26 3.83 -0.65
C MET A 49 6.53 3.60 -1.48
N THR A 50 7.49 4.53 -1.44
CA THR A 50 8.78 4.32 -2.11
C THR A 50 9.53 3.13 -1.53
N THR A 51 9.55 3.01 -0.20
CA THR A 51 10.20 1.90 0.50
C THR A 51 9.47 0.57 0.25
N VAL A 52 8.14 0.54 0.40
CA VAL A 52 7.34 -0.70 0.27
C VAL A 52 7.43 -1.31 -1.13
N TYR A 53 7.45 -0.48 -2.17
CA TYR A 53 7.46 -0.93 -3.56
C TYR A 53 8.85 -0.90 -4.20
N ASP A 54 9.88 -0.52 -3.46
CA ASP A 54 11.27 -0.35 -3.92
C ASP A 54 11.39 0.49 -5.21
N LYS A 55 10.51 1.48 -5.34
CA LYS A 55 10.45 2.38 -6.51
C LYS A 55 9.87 3.74 -6.08
N PRO A 56 10.34 4.87 -6.63
CA PRO A 56 9.81 6.19 -6.26
C PRO A 56 8.29 6.29 -6.44
N LEU A 57 7.60 6.85 -5.44
CA LEU A 57 6.20 7.25 -5.61
C LEU A 57 6.12 8.35 -6.68
N THR A 58 5.32 8.13 -7.72
CA THR A 58 5.15 9.06 -8.85
C THR A 58 3.70 9.43 -9.06
N VAL A 59 3.47 10.64 -9.57
CA VAL A 59 2.17 11.10 -10.03
C VAL A 59 2.27 11.38 -11.52
N GLU A 60 1.59 10.56 -12.32
CA GLU A 60 1.52 10.67 -13.78
C GLU A 60 0.21 11.37 -14.15
N ILE A 61 0.34 12.50 -14.83
CA ILE A 61 -0.79 13.32 -15.25
C ILE A 61 -1.07 12.98 -16.70
N THR A 62 -2.30 12.58 -16.99
CA THR A 62 -2.75 12.18 -18.32
C THR A 62 -4.14 12.73 -18.59
N THR A 63 -4.70 12.43 -19.76
CA THR A 63 -6.10 12.72 -20.09
C THR A 63 -6.99 11.57 -19.63
N TYR A 64 -8.27 11.85 -19.38
CA TYR A 64 -9.22 10.87 -18.85
C TYR A 64 -9.29 9.58 -19.70
N ASP A 65 -9.27 9.72 -21.03
CA ASP A 65 -9.27 8.63 -22.01
C ASP A 65 -8.02 7.73 -21.97
N LYS A 66 -6.95 8.18 -21.32
CA LYS A 66 -5.69 7.45 -21.18
C LYS A 66 -5.46 6.87 -19.80
N VAL A 67 -6.41 7.04 -18.88
CA VAL A 67 -6.36 6.35 -17.58
C VAL A 67 -6.63 4.86 -17.84
N PRO A 68 -5.77 3.95 -17.37
CA PRO A 68 -6.00 2.53 -17.57
C PRO A 68 -7.23 2.06 -16.80
N ASP A 69 -7.90 1.03 -17.31
CA ASP A 69 -8.99 0.36 -16.60
C ASP A 69 -8.51 -0.19 -15.26
N THR A 70 -9.45 -0.27 -14.31
CA THR A 70 -9.18 -0.87 -13.01
C THR A 70 -8.82 -2.34 -13.16
N LYS A 71 -7.74 -2.75 -12.50
CA LYS A 71 -7.30 -4.15 -12.45
C LYS A 71 -7.28 -4.62 -11.01
N GLU A 72 -8.36 -5.27 -10.61
CA GLU A 72 -8.46 -5.93 -9.32
C GLU A 72 -8.27 -7.43 -9.51
N VAL A 73 -7.20 -7.97 -8.93
CA VAL A 73 -6.94 -9.41 -8.94
C VAL A 73 -7.16 -9.93 -7.52
N THR A 74 -8.26 -10.64 -7.33
CA THR A 74 -8.47 -11.40 -6.09
C THR A 74 -7.74 -12.73 -6.22
N GLN A 75 -6.66 -12.92 -5.47
CA GLN A 75 -6.01 -14.22 -5.35
C GLN A 75 -6.36 -14.82 -4.00
N ALA A 76 -6.92 -16.04 -4.02
CA ALA A 76 -7.07 -16.80 -2.80
C ALA A 76 -5.68 -17.11 -2.23
N ILE A 77 -5.41 -16.65 -1.01
CA ILE A 77 -4.21 -17.06 -0.28
C ILE A 77 -4.42 -18.51 0.13
N GLY A 78 -3.72 -19.43 -0.52
CA GLY A 78 -3.82 -20.86 -0.28
C GLY A 78 -3.47 -21.21 1.18
N ARG A 79 -4.30 -22.04 1.81
CA ARG A 79 -4.09 -22.56 3.17
C ARG A 79 -3.11 -23.74 3.15
N HIS A 80 -1.84 -23.49 2.84
CA HIS A 80 -0.75 -24.48 2.81
C HIS A 80 -0.35 -24.96 4.22
N LEU A 81 -1.31 -25.54 4.95
CA LEU A 81 -1.23 -25.83 6.38
C LEU A 81 -0.43 -27.08 6.73
N ASP A 82 -0.18 -27.97 5.77
CA ASP A 82 0.55 -29.22 6.00
C ASP A 82 2.01 -28.99 6.39
N GLY A 83 2.54 -29.83 7.28
CA GLY A 83 3.90 -29.74 7.80
C GLY A 83 4.06 -28.71 8.92
N CYS A 84 5.31 -28.28 9.15
CA CYS A 84 5.65 -27.27 10.17
C CYS A 84 5.70 -25.87 9.53
N ARG A 85 5.07 -24.88 10.17
CA ARG A 85 5.06 -23.47 9.72
C ARG A 85 5.24 -22.52 10.90
N ILE A 86 5.81 -21.35 10.63
CA ILE A 86 5.87 -20.22 11.56
C ILE A 86 5.20 -19.02 10.89
N GLY A 87 4.20 -18.45 11.55
CA GLY A 87 3.55 -17.21 11.16
C GLY A 87 4.02 -16.05 12.03
N PHE A 88 4.21 -14.89 11.41
CA PHE A 88 4.51 -13.64 12.11
C PHE A 88 3.42 -12.62 11.81
N ASP A 89 2.97 -11.92 12.84
CA ASP A 89 2.22 -10.68 12.70
C ASP A 89 3.08 -9.56 13.29
N LEU A 90 3.48 -8.63 12.42
CA LEU A 90 4.42 -7.56 12.74
C LEU A 90 3.64 -6.24 12.82
N GLY A 91 3.12 -5.97 14.01
CA GLY A 91 2.46 -4.70 14.33
C GLY A 91 3.46 -3.57 14.53
N ALA A 92 2.95 -2.34 14.66
CA ALA A 92 3.79 -1.19 14.97
C ALA A 92 4.30 -1.18 16.42
N SER A 93 3.57 -1.81 17.34
CA SER A 93 3.79 -1.78 18.79
C SER A 93 4.00 -3.16 19.42
N ASP A 94 3.91 -4.23 18.64
CA ASP A 94 4.05 -5.59 19.12
C ASP A 94 4.51 -6.50 17.98
N ARG A 95 4.99 -7.68 18.37
CA ARG A 95 5.22 -8.80 17.47
C ARG A 95 4.53 -10.03 18.00
N LYS A 96 3.71 -10.65 17.17
CA LYS A 96 3.14 -11.97 17.43
C LYS A 96 3.82 -13.02 16.58
N VAL A 97 4.10 -14.18 17.17
CA VAL A 97 4.63 -15.34 16.47
C VAL A 97 3.81 -16.57 16.84
N SER A 98 3.51 -17.41 15.86
CA SER A 98 2.86 -18.70 16.10
C SER A 98 3.54 -19.79 15.27
N ALA A 99 3.84 -20.92 15.92
CA ALA A 99 4.30 -22.12 15.24
C ALA A 99 3.15 -23.14 15.19
N VAL A 100 2.94 -23.74 14.03
CA VAL A 100 1.88 -24.74 13.80
C VAL A 100 2.46 -26.03 13.19
N VAL A 101 1.84 -27.16 13.51
CA VAL A 101 2.04 -28.47 12.85
C VAL A 101 0.70 -28.90 12.24
N ASN A 102 0.65 -29.06 10.91
CA ASN A 102 -0.58 -29.37 10.17
C ASN A 102 -1.73 -28.41 10.53
N GLY A 103 -1.43 -27.12 10.58
CA GLY A 103 -2.36 -26.05 10.95
C GLY A 103 -2.77 -25.99 12.43
N LYS A 104 -2.28 -26.90 13.30
CA LYS A 104 -2.55 -26.86 14.74
C LYS A 104 -1.44 -26.10 15.47
N PRO A 105 -1.76 -25.07 16.27
CA PRO A 105 -0.75 -24.31 17.00
C PRO A 105 -0.08 -25.18 18.07
N VAL A 106 1.26 -25.14 18.09
CA VAL A 106 2.11 -25.77 19.12
C VAL A 106 2.87 -24.73 19.95
N PHE A 107 2.94 -23.49 19.46
CA PHE A 107 3.52 -22.34 20.16
C PHE A 107 2.82 -21.05 19.71
N SER A 108 2.64 -20.11 20.64
CA SER A 108 2.14 -18.77 20.36
C SER A 108 2.69 -17.79 21.41
N GLU A 109 3.24 -16.68 20.97
CA GLU A 109 3.78 -15.62 21.83
C GLU A 109 3.48 -14.25 21.21
N GLU A 110 3.22 -13.28 22.09
CA GLU A 110 3.14 -11.86 21.76
C GLU A 110 4.14 -11.11 22.64
N VAL A 111 4.96 -10.27 22.01
CA VAL A 111 5.94 -9.41 22.69
C VAL A 111 5.59 -7.97 22.36
N ILE A 112 5.42 -7.14 23.39
CA ILE A 112 5.18 -5.69 23.30
C ILE A 112 6.52 -4.96 23.19
#